data_AF-A0A2G6GU84-F1
#
_entry.id   AF-A0A2G6GU84-F1
#
_cell.length_a   1.000
_cell.length_b   1.000
_cell.length_c   1.000
_cell.angle_alpha   90.00
_cell.angle_beta   90.00
_cell.angle_gamma   90.00
#
_symmetry.space_group_name_H-M   'P 1'
#
loop_
_entity.id
_entity.type
_entity.pdbx_description
1 polymer ?
#
loop_
_entity_poly.entity_id
_entity_poly.type
_entity_poly.pdbx_seq_one_letter_code
_entity_poly.pdbx_strand_id
1 'polypeptide(L)'
;MKKRNLYAMLAMALMVLVGGAFVSCEDDDDKDDDKKFEVVGKWKAEKYKPQGKSEEVIPDMMKGYVGMMGFELKADNSVVLEGAMAKKAANHKFIWKQDGEMIIITAEVKGADATAGHDSGMPKEFKLKIDGERLVQNMNTANVKKMAKKMIEGKEELKEEEKQKALAMVDRMEMLLGTSFDVIFIKKK
;
A
#
# COMPACT_ATOMS: atom_id res chain seq x y z
N MET A 1 58.90 -50.76 28.62
CA MET A 1 59.20 -49.72 27.59
C MET A 1 57.90 -48.95 27.38
N LYS A 2 57.72 -47.65 27.70
CA LYS A 2 58.20 -46.44 26.96
C LYS A 2 57.99 -46.62 25.45
N LYS A 3 57.19 -45.81 24.72
CA LYS A 3 56.87 -44.36 24.82
C LYS A 3 55.68 -43.97 23.89
N ARG A 4 54.95 -42.87 24.23
CA ARG A 4 54.26 -41.89 23.33
C ARG A 4 53.10 -42.41 22.44
N ASN A 5 51.99 -41.74 22.15
CA ASN A 5 51.27 -40.52 22.60
C ASN A 5 49.77 -40.81 22.28
N LEU A 6 48.72 -40.24 22.89
CA LEU A 6 48.54 -39.21 23.93
C LEU A 6 49.06 -37.80 23.61
N TYR A 7 48.28 -37.04 22.81
CA TYR A 7 48.02 -35.58 22.92
C TYR A 7 47.05 -35.15 21.80
N ALA A 8 45.74 -35.33 22.01
CA ALA A 8 44.66 -34.68 21.26
C ALA A 8 43.35 -34.85 22.05
N MET A 9 43.09 -33.88 22.94
CA MET A 9 41.79 -33.50 23.56
C MET A 9 40.65 -34.53 23.46
N LEU A 10 40.15 -35.19 24.52
CA LEU A 10 40.24 -34.96 25.96
C LEU A 10 39.92 -33.53 26.43
N ALA A 11 38.75 -33.03 26.02
CA ALA A 11 38.01 -31.97 26.72
C ALA A 11 36.51 -32.28 26.65
N MET A 12 36.15 -33.41 27.27
CA MET A 12 34.82 -33.64 27.81
C MET A 12 34.37 -32.45 28.65
N ALA A 13 33.06 -32.18 28.63
CA ALA A 13 32.41 -31.24 29.53
C ALA A 13 32.60 -31.64 31.01
N LEU A 14 33.13 -30.71 31.81
CA LEU A 14 33.26 -30.64 33.27
C LEU A 14 34.02 -29.31 33.52
N MET A 15 33.61 -28.33 34.32
CA MET A 15 32.62 -28.18 35.40
C MET A 15 32.04 -26.74 35.26
N VAL A 16 30.76 -26.39 35.54
CA VAL A 16 30.12 -26.30 36.88
C VAL A 16 31.04 -25.57 37.87
N LEU A 17 30.75 -24.43 38.51
CA LEU A 17 29.67 -23.42 38.52
C LEU A 17 30.02 -22.46 39.70
N VAL A 18 29.34 -21.31 39.80
CA VAL A 18 29.21 -20.41 40.98
C VAL A 18 30.37 -19.49 41.40
N GLY A 19 30.04 -18.18 41.51
CA GLY A 19 30.62 -17.24 42.48
C GLY A 19 31.40 -16.07 41.86
N GLY A 20 30.92 -14.83 41.81
CA GLY A 20 29.64 -14.27 42.26
C GLY A 20 29.82 -12.85 42.81
N ALA A 21 29.43 -11.83 42.06
CA ALA A 21 29.33 -10.44 42.51
C ALA A 21 28.12 -9.79 41.81
N PHE A 22 27.22 -9.21 42.61
CA PHE A 22 25.99 -8.56 42.17
C PHE A 22 26.19 -7.05 41.92
N VAL A 23 25.13 -6.39 41.43
CA VAL A 23 24.98 -4.97 41.03
C VAL A 23 25.42 -4.73 39.57
N SER A 24 24.57 -4.25 38.66
CA SER A 24 23.26 -3.58 38.82
C SER A 24 22.07 -4.37 38.24
N CYS A 25 20.86 -4.07 38.73
CA CYS A 25 19.57 -4.57 38.21
C CYS A 25 19.07 -3.79 36.98
N GLU A 26 17.93 -4.26 36.46
CA GLU A 26 17.03 -3.73 35.39
C GLU A 26 17.34 -4.25 33.97
N ASP A 27 16.40 -4.82 33.20
CA ASP A 27 15.16 -5.58 33.54
C ASP A 27 14.72 -6.36 32.28
N ASP A 28 13.86 -7.37 32.46
CA ASP A 28 12.96 -8.09 31.51
C ASP A 28 13.20 -8.17 29.98
N ASP A 29 12.98 -9.40 29.45
CA ASP A 29 12.37 -9.74 28.14
C ASP A 29 13.06 -9.24 26.83
N ASP A 30 12.78 -9.75 25.61
CA ASP A 30 11.66 -10.56 25.11
C ASP A 30 12.07 -11.45 23.91
N LYS A 31 11.11 -12.17 23.31
CA LYS A 31 11.28 -13.02 22.13
C LYS A 31 11.09 -12.24 20.82
N ASP A 32 12.09 -12.23 19.94
CA ASP A 32 11.90 -11.88 18.52
C ASP A 32 11.40 -13.10 17.71
N ASP A 33 10.11 -13.41 17.89
CA ASP A 33 9.33 -14.06 16.82
C ASP A 33 9.07 -13.00 15.72
N ASP A 34 9.87 -13.03 14.65
CA ASP A 34 9.76 -12.17 13.46
C ASP A 34 8.35 -12.28 12.81
N LYS A 35 7.39 -11.50 13.31
CA LYS A 35 6.03 -11.41 12.78
C LYS A 35 6.01 -10.68 11.45
N LYS A 36 6.39 -11.40 10.39
CA LYS A 36 6.26 -10.97 9.00
C LYS A 36 4.84 -10.47 8.73
N PHE A 37 4.72 -9.18 8.45
CA PHE A 37 3.43 -8.51 8.28
C PHE A 37 2.58 -9.18 7.19
N GLU A 38 1.39 -9.65 7.54
CA GLU A 38 0.50 -10.33 6.61
C GLU A 38 -0.29 -9.32 5.76
N VAL A 39 0.19 -9.09 4.53
CA VAL A 39 -0.45 -8.20 3.55
C VAL A 39 -1.72 -8.76 2.90
N VAL A 40 -1.90 -10.09 2.92
CA VAL A 40 -3.10 -10.78 2.38
C VAL A 40 -4.34 -10.38 3.17
N GLY A 41 -5.44 -10.11 2.46
CA GLY A 41 -6.71 -9.71 3.04
C GLY A 41 -7.35 -8.50 2.35
N LYS A 42 -8.41 -7.97 2.97
CA LYS A 42 -9.19 -6.84 2.45
C LYS A 42 -8.65 -5.52 2.94
N TRP A 43 -8.64 -4.52 2.06
CA TRP A 43 -8.04 -3.22 2.24
C TRP A 43 -9.01 -2.14 1.77
N LYS A 44 -9.17 -1.07 2.56
CA LYS A 44 -10.06 0.05 2.21
C LYS A 44 -9.37 1.38 2.44
N ALA A 45 -9.47 2.29 1.46
CA ALA A 45 -9.02 3.66 1.60
C ALA A 45 -9.95 4.40 2.56
N GLU A 46 -9.42 4.86 3.69
CA GLU A 46 -10.20 5.57 4.73
C GLU A 46 -9.69 6.98 4.98
N LYS A 47 -8.37 7.16 4.94
CA LYS A 47 -7.71 8.43 5.19
C LYS A 47 -6.87 8.88 4.02
N TYR A 48 -6.60 10.18 3.97
CA TYR A 48 -5.59 10.78 3.13
C TYR A 48 -4.71 11.71 3.96
N LYS A 49 -3.52 12.03 3.46
CA LYS A 49 -2.60 12.98 4.08
C LYS A 49 -2.08 13.95 3.02
N PRO A 50 -2.52 15.22 3.03
CA PRO A 50 -1.91 16.26 2.20
C PRO A 50 -0.43 16.45 2.52
N GLN A 51 0.35 16.89 1.53
CA GLN A 51 1.76 17.22 1.72
C GLN A 51 1.92 18.25 2.85
N GLY A 52 2.71 17.90 3.87
CA GLY A 52 2.98 18.78 5.02
C GLY A 52 1.81 19.00 5.98
N LYS A 53 0.73 18.21 5.91
CA LYS A 53 -0.42 18.29 6.83
C LYS A 53 -0.66 16.97 7.57
N SER A 54 -1.62 17.00 8.50
CA SER A 54 -2.12 15.85 9.25
C SER A 54 -2.90 14.86 8.35
N GLU A 55 -3.09 13.64 8.84
CA GLU A 55 -4.07 12.71 8.25
C GLU A 55 -5.50 13.22 8.45
N GLU A 56 -6.34 13.07 7.43
CA GLU A 56 -7.76 13.39 7.45
C GLU A 56 -8.57 12.22 6.86
N VAL A 57 -9.87 12.14 7.15
CA VAL A 57 -10.79 11.15 6.53
C VAL A 57 -11.04 11.57 5.07
N ILE A 58 -11.04 10.63 4.13
CA ILE A 58 -11.31 10.91 2.71
C ILE A 58 -12.74 11.47 2.55
N PRO A 59 -12.92 12.75 2.16
CA PRO A 59 -14.24 13.32 1.98
C PRO A 59 -14.92 12.71 0.75
N ASP A 60 -16.26 12.66 0.74
CA ASP A 60 -17.03 12.00 -0.34
C ASP A 60 -16.67 12.53 -1.74
N MET A 61 -16.45 13.84 -1.85
CA MET A 61 -15.98 14.50 -3.08
C MET A 61 -14.64 13.95 -3.61
N MET A 62 -13.74 13.45 -2.76
CA MET A 62 -12.46 12.86 -3.19
C MET A 62 -12.59 11.38 -3.58
N LYS A 63 -13.60 10.65 -3.10
CA LYS A 63 -13.75 9.20 -3.36
C LYS A 63 -13.95 8.87 -4.85
N GLY A 64 -14.40 9.84 -5.65
CA GLY A 64 -14.49 9.71 -7.12
C GLY A 64 -13.17 9.91 -7.87
N TYR A 65 -12.17 10.54 -7.24
CA TYR A 65 -10.87 10.86 -7.84
C TYR A 65 -9.72 9.99 -7.30
N VAL A 66 -9.86 9.46 -6.08
CA VAL A 66 -8.99 8.42 -5.53
C VAL A 66 -9.20 7.13 -6.32
N GLY A 67 -8.20 6.75 -7.11
CA GLY A 67 -8.35 5.73 -8.16
C GLY A 67 -8.75 4.34 -7.65
N MET A 68 -8.43 3.99 -6.40
CA MET A 68 -8.82 2.72 -5.79
C MET A 68 -9.32 2.98 -4.36
N MET A 69 -10.59 2.66 -4.09
CA MET A 69 -11.20 2.88 -2.77
C MET A 69 -11.24 1.62 -1.89
N GLY A 70 -11.11 0.43 -2.47
CA GLY A 70 -11.01 -0.83 -1.74
C GLY A 70 -10.65 -2.00 -2.66
N PHE A 71 -9.96 -2.99 -2.09
CA PHE A 71 -9.49 -4.19 -2.79
C PHE A 71 -9.19 -5.33 -1.81
N GLU A 72 -9.13 -6.56 -2.33
CA GLU A 72 -8.70 -7.76 -1.61
C GLU A 72 -7.44 -8.32 -2.28
N LEU A 73 -6.35 -8.45 -1.51
CA LEU A 73 -5.15 -9.19 -1.93
C LEU A 73 -5.31 -10.65 -1.51
N LYS A 74 -5.25 -11.58 -2.46
CA LYS A 74 -5.38 -13.01 -2.20
C LYS A 74 -4.04 -13.72 -2.21
N ALA A 75 -3.95 -14.83 -1.48
CA ALA A 75 -2.74 -15.65 -1.38
C ALA A 75 -2.29 -16.29 -2.71
N ASP A 76 -3.17 -16.36 -3.72
CA ASP A 76 -2.87 -16.81 -5.08
C ASP A 76 -2.32 -15.70 -6.00
N ASN A 77 -1.91 -14.56 -5.41
CA ASN A 77 -1.46 -13.34 -6.09
C ASN A 77 -2.53 -12.63 -6.95
N SER A 78 -3.81 -13.03 -6.86
CA SER A 78 -4.90 -12.29 -7.50
C SER A 78 -5.40 -11.12 -6.65
N VAL A 79 -5.98 -10.11 -7.30
CA VAL A 79 -6.62 -8.97 -6.64
C VAL A 79 -8.08 -8.85 -7.08
N VAL A 80 -8.97 -8.66 -6.11
CA VAL A 80 -10.38 -8.32 -6.36
C VAL A 80 -10.58 -6.85 -5.99
N LEU A 81 -11.00 -6.01 -6.94
CA LEU A 81 -11.35 -4.62 -6.65
C LEU A 81 -12.77 -4.52 -6.07
N GLU A 82 -13.01 -3.58 -5.17
CA GLU A 82 -14.32 -3.32 -4.57
C GLU A 82 -15.00 -2.05 -5.14
N GLY A 83 -16.30 -1.89 -4.86
CA GLY A 83 -17.05 -0.66 -5.12
C GLY A 83 -17.24 -0.32 -6.62
N ALA A 84 -17.23 0.97 -6.95
CA ALA A 84 -17.48 1.45 -8.30
C ALA A 84 -16.41 1.00 -9.32
N MET A 85 -15.17 0.79 -8.86
CA MET A 85 -14.06 0.29 -9.68
C MET A 85 -14.28 -1.16 -10.13
N ALA A 86 -14.89 -2.01 -9.30
CA ALA A 86 -15.20 -3.40 -9.64
C ALA A 86 -16.03 -3.53 -10.94
N LYS A 87 -16.97 -2.60 -11.17
CA LYS A 87 -17.80 -2.58 -12.39
C LYS A 87 -17.02 -2.16 -13.64
N LYS A 88 -16.08 -1.21 -13.51
CA LYS A 88 -15.19 -0.78 -14.62
C LYS A 88 -14.08 -1.81 -14.91
N ALA A 89 -13.79 -2.67 -13.95
CA ALA A 89 -12.75 -3.68 -14.00
C ALA A 89 -13.12 -4.97 -14.76
N ALA A 90 -14.35 -5.13 -15.27
CA ALA A 90 -14.86 -6.40 -15.80
C ALA A 90 -13.96 -7.11 -16.85
N ASN A 91 -13.29 -6.34 -17.71
CA ASN A 91 -12.41 -6.87 -18.77
C ASN A 91 -10.93 -7.00 -18.36
N HIS A 92 -10.60 -6.71 -17.11
CA HIS A 92 -9.24 -6.71 -16.59
C HIS A 92 -9.06 -7.80 -15.52
N LYS A 93 -7.90 -8.45 -15.52
CA LYS A 93 -7.40 -9.25 -14.39
C LYS A 93 -6.44 -8.38 -13.61
N PHE A 94 -6.50 -8.43 -12.28
CA PHE A 94 -5.55 -7.74 -11.42
C PHE A 94 -4.71 -8.77 -10.68
N ILE A 95 -3.40 -8.58 -10.70
CA ILE A 95 -2.43 -9.39 -9.96
C ILE A 95 -1.63 -8.48 -9.05
N TRP A 96 -1.10 -9.03 -7.95
CA TRP A 96 -0.19 -8.30 -7.07
C TRP A 96 1.12 -9.06 -6.86
N LYS A 97 2.16 -8.31 -6.53
CA LYS A 97 3.43 -8.82 -6.03
C LYS A 97 3.95 -7.93 -4.92
N GLN A 98 4.79 -8.49 -4.05
CA GLN A 98 5.57 -7.72 -3.07
C GLN A 98 7.02 -7.57 -3.58
N ASP A 99 7.56 -6.37 -3.44
CA ASP A 99 8.92 -5.98 -3.80
C ASP A 99 9.50 -5.15 -2.63
N GLY A 100 10.14 -5.83 -1.68
CA GLY A 100 10.54 -5.24 -0.40
C GLY A 100 9.35 -4.68 0.40
N GLU A 101 9.40 -3.38 0.70
CA GLU A 101 8.32 -2.62 1.36
C GLU A 101 7.18 -2.21 0.40
N MET A 102 7.22 -2.59 -0.89
CA MET A 102 6.22 -2.17 -1.88
C MET A 102 5.28 -3.32 -2.28
N ILE A 103 3.98 -3.04 -2.27
CA ILE A 103 2.96 -3.83 -2.96
C ILE A 103 2.70 -3.19 -4.32
N ILE A 104 2.81 -3.98 -5.39
CA ILE A 104 2.58 -3.54 -6.77
C ILE A 104 1.40 -4.34 -7.32
N ILE A 105 0.29 -3.65 -7.59
CA ILE A 105 -0.91 -4.21 -8.23
C ILE A 105 -0.87 -3.83 -9.71
N THR A 106 -0.93 -4.81 -10.60
CA THR A 106 -0.86 -4.62 -12.06
C THR A 106 -2.19 -5.01 -12.72
N ALA A 107 -2.65 -4.21 -13.68
CA ALA A 107 -3.82 -4.49 -14.50
C ALA A 107 -3.43 -5.19 -15.81
N GLU A 108 -3.91 -6.41 -16.00
CA GLU A 108 -3.77 -7.21 -17.22
C GLU A 108 -5.09 -7.17 -18.01
N VAL A 109 -5.05 -6.77 -19.29
CA VAL A 109 -6.23 -6.81 -20.17
C VAL A 109 -6.48 -8.25 -20.64
N LYS A 110 -7.73 -8.73 -20.58
CA LYS A 110 -8.10 -10.04 -21.12
C LYS A 110 -8.52 -9.92 -22.59
N GLY A 111 -7.78 -10.57 -23.50
CA GLY A 111 -8.19 -10.78 -24.89
C GLY A 111 -7.24 -10.20 -25.94
N ALA A 112 -7.48 -10.56 -27.21
CA ALA A 112 -6.64 -10.16 -28.34
C ALA A 112 -6.87 -8.70 -28.80
N ASP A 113 -8.01 -8.10 -28.48
CA ASP A 113 -8.37 -6.72 -28.83
C ASP A 113 -7.75 -5.67 -27.87
N ALA A 114 -6.49 -5.86 -27.48
CA ALA A 114 -5.73 -4.89 -26.68
C ALA A 114 -5.47 -3.55 -27.41
N THR A 115 -5.93 -3.42 -28.65
CA THR A 115 -5.85 -2.21 -29.49
C THR A 115 -7.16 -1.42 -29.56
N ALA A 116 -8.30 -2.00 -29.16
CA ALA A 116 -9.62 -1.37 -29.27
C ALA A 116 -10.02 -0.65 -27.96
N GLY A 117 -9.61 0.61 -27.81
CA GLY A 117 -10.10 1.50 -26.75
C GLY A 117 -9.22 1.62 -25.52
N HIS A 118 -7.99 2.13 -25.69
CA HIS A 118 -7.15 2.61 -24.58
C HIS A 118 -7.67 3.93 -23.97
N ASP A 119 -8.90 3.93 -23.45
CA ASP A 119 -9.53 5.09 -22.80
C ASP A 119 -10.21 4.74 -21.46
N SER A 120 -9.83 3.62 -20.86
CA SER A 120 -10.36 3.16 -19.56
C SER A 120 -10.00 4.07 -18.37
N GLY A 121 -9.07 5.02 -18.57
CA GLY A 121 -8.62 5.97 -17.54
C GLY A 121 -7.90 5.35 -16.34
N MET A 122 -7.66 4.03 -16.36
CA MET A 122 -7.15 3.29 -15.22
C MET A 122 -5.61 3.17 -15.27
N PRO A 123 -4.89 3.41 -14.15
CA PRO A 123 -3.46 3.13 -14.07
C PRO A 123 -3.13 1.66 -14.40
N LYS A 124 -2.07 1.43 -15.18
CA LYS A 124 -1.53 0.07 -15.44
C LYS A 124 -0.96 -0.58 -14.18
N GLU A 125 -0.40 0.23 -13.29
CA GLU A 125 0.16 -0.18 -12.01
C GLU A 125 -0.34 0.73 -10.90
N PHE A 126 -0.62 0.16 -9.73
CA PHE A 126 -0.79 0.85 -8.47
C PHE A 126 0.33 0.40 -7.53
N LYS A 127 1.09 1.36 -7.00
CA LYS A 127 2.21 1.11 -6.09
C LYS A 127 1.81 1.61 -4.71
N LEU A 128 1.83 0.72 -3.72
CA LEU A 128 1.50 1.02 -2.34
C LEU A 128 2.70 0.65 -1.47
N LYS A 129 3.14 1.57 -0.61
CA LYS A 129 4.16 1.30 0.40
C LYS A 129 3.51 0.63 1.62
N ILE A 130 4.16 -0.37 2.20
CA ILE A 130 3.85 -0.90 3.53
C ILE A 130 4.35 0.11 4.57
N ASP A 131 3.47 0.52 5.47
CA ASP A 131 3.76 1.49 6.55
C ASP A 131 3.11 0.98 7.85
N GLY A 132 3.86 0.18 8.60
CA GLY A 132 3.33 -0.62 9.71
C GLY A 132 2.18 -1.53 9.25
N GLU A 133 1.02 -1.41 9.89
CA GLU A 133 -0.19 -2.19 9.53
C GLU A 133 -1.01 -1.60 8.36
N ARG A 134 -0.43 -0.66 7.60
CA ARG A 134 -1.14 0.12 6.57
C ARG A 134 -0.49 -0.07 5.20
N LEU A 135 -1.29 0.14 4.15
CA LEU A 135 -0.77 0.35 2.81
C LEU A 135 -0.99 1.82 2.40
N VAL A 136 0.02 2.45 1.82
CA VAL A 136 0.04 3.89 1.49
C VAL A 136 0.32 4.08 0.01
N GLN A 137 -0.64 4.63 -0.72
CA GLN A 137 -0.47 5.03 -2.12
C GLN A 137 -0.17 6.53 -2.20
N ASN A 138 1.05 6.90 -2.60
CA ASN A 138 1.31 8.30 -2.95
C ASN A 138 0.67 8.62 -4.31
N MET A 139 -0.12 9.68 -4.36
CA MET A 139 -0.81 10.17 -5.55
C MET A 139 -0.25 11.53 -5.97
N ASN A 140 0.10 11.68 -7.25
CA ASN A 140 0.49 12.97 -7.82
C ASN A 140 -0.75 13.83 -8.10
N THR A 141 -0.81 15.03 -7.53
CA THR A 141 -1.99 15.89 -7.59
C THR A 141 -2.31 16.38 -9.01
N ALA A 142 -1.29 16.65 -9.84
CA ALA A 142 -1.50 17.08 -11.23
C ALA A 142 -2.13 15.97 -12.10
N ASN A 143 -1.79 14.70 -11.85
CA ASN A 143 -2.46 13.56 -12.51
C ASN A 143 -3.92 13.45 -12.07
N VAL A 144 -4.22 13.60 -10.78
CA VAL A 144 -5.59 13.59 -10.24
C VAL A 144 -6.41 14.75 -10.82
N LYS A 145 -5.81 15.95 -10.86
CA LYS A 145 -6.38 17.16 -11.48
C LYS A 145 -6.73 16.93 -12.96
N LYS A 146 -5.84 16.30 -13.73
CA LYS A 146 -6.07 15.95 -15.15
C LYS A 146 -7.22 14.95 -15.33
N MET A 147 -7.33 13.94 -14.46
CA MET A 147 -8.47 13.01 -14.49
C MET A 147 -9.78 13.72 -14.14
N ALA A 148 -9.77 14.56 -13.11
CA ALA A 148 -10.95 15.30 -12.65
C ALA A 148 -11.49 16.26 -13.73
N LYS A 149 -10.61 17.04 -14.41
CA LYS A 149 -11.02 17.92 -15.52
C LYS A 149 -11.71 17.13 -16.63
N LYS A 150 -11.09 16.04 -17.12
CA LYS A 150 -11.71 15.15 -18.13
C LYS A 150 -13.09 14.62 -17.72
N MET A 151 -13.29 14.24 -16.44
CA MET A 151 -14.58 13.76 -15.94
C MET A 151 -15.65 14.84 -15.84
N ILE A 152 -15.27 16.11 -15.67
CA ILE A 152 -16.20 17.26 -15.65
C ILE A 152 -16.54 17.68 -17.09
N GLU A 153 -15.53 17.78 -17.95
CA GLU A 153 -15.66 18.14 -19.36
C GLU A 153 -16.54 17.13 -20.13
N GLY A 154 -16.36 15.82 -19.88
CA GLY A 154 -17.14 14.75 -20.50
C GLY A 154 -18.57 14.57 -19.99
N LYS A 155 -19.05 15.41 -19.06
CA LYS A 155 -20.45 15.42 -18.60
C LYS A 155 -21.24 16.49 -19.33
N GLU A 156 -21.83 16.13 -20.46
CA GLU A 156 -22.63 17.07 -21.27
C GLU A 156 -23.81 17.64 -20.47
N GLU A 157 -24.42 16.85 -19.59
CA GLU A 157 -25.60 17.19 -18.77
C GLU A 157 -25.37 18.20 -17.62
N LEU A 158 -24.12 18.48 -17.23
CA LEU A 158 -23.83 19.48 -16.19
C LEU A 158 -24.06 20.90 -16.74
N LYS A 159 -24.75 21.75 -15.98
CA LYS A 159 -24.94 23.16 -16.35
C LYS A 159 -23.59 23.87 -16.35
N GLU A 160 -23.44 24.87 -17.22
CA GLU A 160 -22.17 25.59 -17.38
C GLU A 160 -21.66 26.19 -16.05
N GLU A 161 -22.54 26.79 -15.23
CA GLU A 161 -22.15 27.27 -13.90
C GLU A 161 -21.62 26.17 -12.96
N GLU A 162 -22.17 24.95 -13.06
CA GLU A 162 -21.77 23.81 -12.24
C GLU A 162 -20.43 23.24 -12.73
N LYS A 163 -20.21 23.20 -14.06
CA LYS A 163 -18.92 22.90 -14.67
C LYS A 163 -17.84 23.89 -14.21
N GLN A 164 -18.10 25.19 -14.30
CA GLN A 164 -17.14 26.22 -13.87
C GLN A 164 -16.83 26.13 -12.38
N LYS A 165 -17.83 25.91 -11.51
CA LYS A 165 -17.61 25.67 -10.07
C LYS A 165 -16.76 24.42 -9.81
N ALA A 166 -17.02 23.32 -10.52
CA ALA A 166 -16.25 22.08 -10.39
C ALA A 166 -14.81 22.24 -10.90
N LEU A 167 -14.59 22.88 -12.04
CA LEU A 167 -13.26 23.16 -12.59
C LEU A 167 -12.45 24.08 -11.66
N ALA A 168 -13.06 25.12 -11.10
CA ALA A 168 -12.43 25.99 -10.11
C ALA A 168 -12.05 25.24 -8.82
N MET A 169 -12.82 24.24 -8.40
CA MET A 169 -12.46 23.36 -7.29
C MET A 169 -11.26 22.47 -7.64
N VAL A 170 -11.23 21.91 -8.86
CA VAL A 170 -10.13 21.10 -9.38
C VAL A 170 -8.84 21.91 -9.51
N ASP A 171 -8.90 23.18 -9.91
CA ASP A 171 -7.72 24.06 -9.95
C ASP A 171 -7.18 24.40 -8.55
N ARG A 172 -8.02 24.38 -7.50
CA ARG A 172 -7.61 24.55 -6.10
C ARG A 172 -7.01 23.28 -5.46
N MET A 173 -7.05 22.12 -6.12
CA MET A 173 -6.57 20.86 -5.50
C MET A 173 -5.10 20.90 -5.11
N GLU A 174 -4.21 21.54 -5.90
CA GLU A 174 -2.78 21.64 -5.59
C GLU A 174 -2.51 22.47 -4.33
N MET A 175 -3.31 23.51 -4.07
CA MET A 175 -3.25 24.32 -2.84
C MET A 175 -3.78 23.55 -1.61
N LEU A 176 -4.76 22.66 -1.80
CA LEU A 176 -5.34 21.86 -0.72
C LEU A 176 -4.48 20.64 -0.37
N LEU A 177 -4.00 19.92 -1.39
CA LEU A 177 -3.35 18.62 -1.27
C LEU A 177 -1.81 18.69 -1.30
N GLY A 178 -1.23 19.73 -1.91
CA GLY A 178 0.19 19.78 -2.26
C GLY A 178 0.47 19.22 -3.66
N THR A 179 1.75 19.01 -4.00
CA THR A 179 2.15 18.43 -5.30
C THR A 179 1.87 16.92 -5.37
N SER A 180 1.85 16.27 -4.21
CA SER A 180 1.34 14.90 -4.02
C SER A 180 0.62 14.80 -2.69
N PHE A 181 -0.15 13.73 -2.50
CA PHE A 181 -0.78 13.39 -1.24
C PHE A 181 -0.82 11.87 -1.08
N ASP A 182 -0.84 11.40 0.16
CA ASP A 182 -0.91 9.97 0.45
C ASP A 182 -2.36 9.53 0.64
N VAL A 183 -2.74 8.39 0.07
CA VAL A 183 -3.99 7.68 0.35
C VAL A 183 -3.68 6.46 1.20
N ILE A 184 -4.33 6.36 2.35
CA ILE A 184 -4.03 5.38 3.40
C ILE A 184 -5.13 4.33 3.43
N PHE A 185 -4.72 3.09 3.18
CA PHE A 185 -5.56 1.90 3.20
C PHE A 185 -5.39 1.17 4.54
N ILE A 186 -6.51 0.78 5.14
CA ILE A 186 -6.59 0.08 6.41
C ILE A 186 -7.13 -1.33 6.16
N LYS A 187 -6.49 -2.35 6.75
CA LYS A 187 -6.90 -3.75 6.65
C LYS A 187 -8.26 -3.94 7.32
N LYS A 188 -9.18 -4.65 6.66
CA LYS A 188 -10.49 -5.00 7.21
C LYS A 188 -10.43 -6.35 7.91
N LYS A 189 -11.00 -6.36 9.11
CA LYS A 189 -11.31 -7.56 9.91
C LYS A 189 -12.60 -8.20 9.38
#